data_AF-A0A952QYJ3-F1
#
_entry.id   AF-A0A952QYJ3-F1
#
_cell.length_a   1.000
_cell.length_b   1.000
_cell.length_c   1.000
_cell.angle_alpha   90.00
_cell.angle_beta   90.00
_cell.angle_gamma   90.00
#
_symmetry.space_group_name_H-M   'P 1'
#
loop_
_entity.id
_entity.type
_entity.pdbx_description
1 polymer ?
#
loop_
_entity_poly.entity_id
_entity_poly.type
_entity_poly.pdbx_seq_one_letter_code
_entity_poly.pdbx_strand_id
1 'polypeptide(L)'
;MTTLTRVLLAAATLAALLLLAASVASKAWLWLVCAAVVFLFVYARNGTYATLMLGALLAGAAVGSLLEVALRWQGAFLMSIGAAAITVEAIEERPGNWAFVFGVAFVGIGTAVALASAGTRGYLAFVLLVATAAAVVALRQRRHGA
;
A
#
# COMPACT_ATOMS: atom_id res chain seq x y z
N MET A 1 5.14 3.27 -25.41
CA MET A 1 4.44 4.47 -24.90
C MET A 1 5.16 5.72 -25.40
N THR A 2 4.46 6.67 -26.01
CA THR A 2 5.05 7.90 -26.52
C THR A 2 5.33 8.89 -25.38
N THR A 3 6.27 9.82 -25.57
CA THR A 3 6.63 10.84 -24.55
C THR A 3 5.42 11.66 -24.11
N LEU A 4 4.53 11.99 -25.04
CA LEU A 4 3.26 12.70 -24.76
C LEU A 4 2.39 11.95 -23.76
N THR A 5 2.21 10.63 -23.92
CA THR A 5 1.40 9.81 -23.00
C THR A 5 1.97 9.83 -21.59
N ARG A 6 3.30 9.78 -21.44
CA ARG A 6 3.96 9.84 -20.13
C ARG A 6 3.73 11.19 -19.44
N VAL A 7 3.86 12.29 -20.19
CA VAL A 7 3.64 13.65 -19.67
C VAL A 7 2.18 13.84 -19.25
N LEU A 8 1.23 13.41 -20.07
CA LEU A 8 -0.20 13.49 -19.75
C LEU A 8 -0.53 12.68 -18.49
N LEU A 9 0.01 11.47 -18.37
CA LEU A 9 -0.24 10.61 -17.22
C LEU A 9 0.37 11.20 -15.93
N ALA A 10 1.58 11.75 -16.01
CA ALA A 10 2.22 12.46 -14.90
C ALA A 10 1.40 13.69 -14.46
N ALA A 11 0.94 14.50 -15.40
CA ALA A 11 0.09 15.66 -15.13
C ALA A 11 -1.25 15.25 -14.51
N ALA A 12 -1.89 14.19 -15.02
CA ALA A 12 -3.12 13.66 -14.48
C ALA A 12 -2.95 13.13 -13.04
N THR A 13 -1.87 12.40 -12.76
CA THR A 13 -1.55 11.94 -11.40
C THR A 13 -1.32 13.12 -10.45
N LEU A 14 -0.59 14.14 -10.88
CA LEU A 14 -0.33 15.33 -10.06
C LEU A 14 -1.63 16.10 -9.78
N ALA A 15 -2.48 16.28 -10.79
CA ALA A 15 -3.80 16.90 -10.62
C ALA A 15 -4.67 16.10 -9.64
N ALA A 16 -4.71 14.77 -9.75
CA ALA A 16 -5.45 13.91 -8.83
C ALA A 16 -4.92 14.01 -7.39
N LEU A 17 -3.60 14.01 -7.20
CA LEU A 17 -2.96 14.18 -5.88
C LEU A 17 -3.27 15.55 -5.26
N LEU A 18 -3.27 16.62 -6.06
CA LEU A 18 -3.63 17.96 -5.60
C LEU A 18 -5.11 18.07 -5.22
N LEU A 19 -6.01 17.48 -6.01
CA LEU A 19 -7.43 17.41 -5.69
C LEU A 19 -7.67 16.63 -4.39
N LEU A 20 -6.98 15.50 -4.21
CA LEU A 20 -7.04 14.70 -3.00
C LEU A 20 -6.46 15.45 -1.79
N ALA A 21 -5.42 16.24 -1.97
CA ALA A 21 -4.85 17.06 -0.90
C ALA A 21 -5.75 18.25 -0.53
N ALA A 22 -6.54 18.76 -1.47
CA ALA A 22 -7.52 19.80 -1.22
C ALA A 22 -8.74 19.27 -0.44
N SER A 23 -9.06 17.98 -0.56
CA SER A 23 -10.21 17.36 0.12
C SER A 23 -9.90 16.80 1.51
N VAL A 24 -8.65 16.90 1.98
CA VAL A 24 -8.15 16.25 3.19
C VAL A 24 -7.53 17.26 4.15
N ALA A 25 -7.78 17.08 5.46
CA ALA A 25 -7.32 17.99 6.51
C ALA A 25 -5.78 18.02 6.66
N SER A 26 -5.09 16.89 6.49
CA SER A 26 -3.64 16.78 6.63
C SER A 26 -2.94 16.64 5.29
N LYS A 27 -1.91 17.46 5.06
CA LYS A 27 -1.06 17.43 3.85
C LYS A 27 0.27 16.72 4.09
N ALA A 28 0.49 16.16 5.28
CA ALA A 28 1.75 15.49 5.65
C ALA A 28 2.06 14.29 4.74
N TRP A 29 1.02 13.57 4.29
CA TRP A 29 1.17 12.43 3.39
C TRP A 29 1.78 12.81 2.04
N LEU A 30 1.54 14.03 1.51
CA LEU A 30 2.16 14.49 0.27
C LEU A 30 3.68 14.58 0.38
N TRP A 31 4.18 15.07 1.51
CA TRP A 31 5.62 15.15 1.75
C TRP A 31 6.25 13.76 1.80
N LEU A 32 5.56 12.79 2.41
CA LEU A 32 5.99 11.39 2.42
C LEU A 32 5.96 10.79 1.02
N VAL A 33 4.95 11.08 0.19
CA VAL A 33 4.92 10.65 -1.23
C VAL A 33 6.10 11.24 -1.99
N CYS A 34 6.38 12.54 -1.85
CA CYS A 34 7.51 13.17 -2.53
C CYS A 34 8.84 12.53 -2.12
N ALA A 35 9.06 12.30 -0.82
CA ALA A 35 10.25 11.62 -0.31
C ALA A 35 10.34 10.19 -0.87
N ALA A 36 9.24 9.43 -0.85
CA ALA A 36 9.18 8.08 -1.40
C ALA A 36 9.58 8.04 -2.88
N VAL A 37 9.06 8.96 -3.70
CA VAL A 37 9.39 9.06 -5.13
C VAL A 37 10.88 9.29 -5.34
N VAL A 38 11.53 10.14 -4.54
CA VAL A 38 12.97 10.38 -4.63
C VAL A 38 13.75 9.09 -4.35
N PHE A 39 13.44 8.38 -3.26
CA PHE A 39 14.12 7.12 -2.91
C PHE A 39 13.89 6.03 -3.95
N LEU A 40 12.66 5.88 -4.46
CA LEU A 40 12.33 4.92 -5.51
C LEU A 40 13.01 5.26 -6.84
N PHE A 41 13.15 6.55 -7.16
CA PHE A 41 13.91 7.00 -8.32
C PHE A 41 15.40 6.67 -8.19
N VAL A 42 15.99 6.89 -7.01
CA VAL A 42 17.37 6.50 -6.72
C VAL A 42 17.54 4.98 -6.82
N TYR A 43 16.59 4.20 -6.30
CA TYR A 43 16.59 2.74 -6.45
C TYR A 43 16.56 2.33 -7.92
N ALA A 44 15.68 2.91 -8.73
CA ALA A 44 15.59 2.62 -10.16
C ALA A 44 16.89 2.93 -10.93
N ARG A 45 17.78 3.76 -10.38
CA ARG A 45 19.08 4.08 -10.95
C ARG A 45 20.21 3.21 -10.42
N ASN A 46 20.21 2.92 -9.12
CA ASN A 46 21.36 2.36 -8.43
C ASN A 46 21.15 0.90 -7.96
N GLY A 47 19.92 0.37 -8.05
CA GLY A 47 19.58 -0.99 -7.61
C GLY A 47 19.81 -1.24 -6.12
N THR A 48 19.88 -0.18 -5.30
CA THR A 48 20.23 -0.33 -3.88
C THR A 48 19.00 -0.69 -3.04
N TYR A 49 18.97 -1.90 -2.48
CA TYR A 49 17.86 -2.36 -1.63
C TYR A 49 17.46 -1.39 -0.51
N ALA A 50 18.42 -0.73 0.14
CA ALA A 50 18.12 0.24 1.20
C ALA A 50 17.21 1.38 0.69
N THR A 51 17.43 1.83 -0.55
CA THR A 51 16.59 2.87 -1.17
C THR A 51 15.23 2.35 -1.61
N LEU A 52 15.12 1.07 -2.01
CA LEU A 52 13.84 0.41 -2.26
C LEU A 52 13.02 0.32 -0.96
N MET A 53 13.65 -0.19 0.11
CA MET A 53 13.00 -0.36 1.40
C MET A 53 12.52 0.97 1.97
N LEU A 54 13.38 2.00 2.00
CA LEU A 54 12.99 3.32 2.48
C LEU A 54 11.89 3.95 1.61
N GLY A 55 12.01 3.86 0.28
CA GLY A 55 11.01 4.40 -0.63
C GLY A 55 9.64 3.72 -0.47
N ALA A 56 9.63 2.40 -0.36
CA ALA A 56 8.42 1.62 -0.17
C ALA A 56 7.78 1.88 1.20
N LEU A 57 8.56 1.90 2.28
CA LEU A 57 8.05 2.20 3.62
C LEU A 57 7.50 3.63 3.71
N LEU A 58 8.14 4.60 3.07
CA LEU A 58 7.63 5.97 2.98
C LEU A 58 6.34 6.05 2.15
N ALA A 59 6.24 5.29 1.05
CA ALA A 59 5.01 5.20 0.28
C ALA A 59 3.88 4.57 1.10
N GLY A 60 4.17 3.48 1.82
CA GLY A 60 3.24 2.84 2.74
C GLY A 60 2.82 3.76 3.88
N ALA A 61 3.76 4.50 4.46
CA ALA A 61 3.48 5.49 5.50
C ALA A 61 2.65 6.66 4.97
N ALA A 62 2.86 7.09 3.73
CA ALA A 62 2.05 8.13 3.08
C ALA A 62 0.60 7.68 2.91
N VAL A 63 0.39 6.50 2.32
CA VAL A 63 -0.95 5.91 2.13
C VAL A 63 -1.62 5.66 3.48
N GLY A 64 -0.88 5.09 4.42
CA GLY A 64 -1.34 4.83 5.77
C GLY A 64 -1.77 6.10 6.50
N SER A 65 -0.95 7.15 6.44
CA SER A 65 -1.27 8.45 7.05
C SER A 65 -2.49 9.09 6.40
N LEU A 66 -2.62 8.99 5.07
CA LEU A 66 -3.82 9.45 4.37
C LEU A 66 -5.07 8.70 4.87
N LEU A 67 -5.06 7.37 4.87
CA LEU A 67 -6.22 6.57 5.27
C LEU A 67 -6.58 6.76 6.75
N GLU A 68 -5.59 6.78 7.62
CA GLU A 68 -5.81 6.83 9.06
C GLU A 68 -6.15 8.25 9.55
N VAL A 69 -5.46 9.28 9.06
CA VAL A 69 -5.66 10.67 9.50
C VAL A 69 -6.81 11.34 8.73
N ALA A 70 -6.92 11.12 7.42
CA ALA A 70 -7.94 11.77 6.61
C ALA A 70 -9.28 11.05 6.68
N LEU A 71 -9.24 9.72 6.49
CA LEU A 71 -10.42 8.88 6.35
C LEU A 71 -10.80 8.18 7.66
N ARG A 72 -10.04 8.43 8.75
CA ARG A 72 -10.26 7.87 10.09
C ARG A 72 -10.31 6.34 10.11
N TRP A 73 -9.64 5.71 9.16
CA TRP A 73 -9.56 4.26 9.10
C TRP A 73 -8.47 3.76 10.05
N GLN A 74 -8.87 3.39 11.26
CA GLN A 74 -7.91 2.91 12.26
C GLN A 74 -7.23 1.62 11.78
N GLY A 75 -5.92 1.51 12.01
CA GLY A 75 -5.11 0.37 11.61
C GLY A 75 -4.65 0.40 10.15
N ALA A 76 -5.11 1.36 9.34
CA ALA A 76 -4.71 1.51 7.95
C ALA A 76 -3.23 1.86 7.80
N PHE A 77 -2.62 2.55 8.78
CA PHE A 77 -1.18 2.82 8.78
C PHE A 77 -0.35 1.56 8.86
N LEU A 78 -0.66 0.69 9.83
CA LEU A 78 0.02 -0.61 10.02
C LEU A 78 -0.17 -1.51 8.79
N MET A 79 -1.40 -1.59 8.26
CA MET A 79 -1.67 -2.35 7.04
C MET A 79 -0.87 -1.83 5.84
N SER A 80 -0.77 -0.51 5.68
CA SER A 80 -0.08 0.09 4.54
C SER A 80 1.44 -0.09 4.61
N ILE A 81 2.03 0.02 5.81
CA ILE A 81 3.45 -0.30 6.03
C ILE A 81 3.71 -1.79 5.81
N GLY A 82 2.85 -2.65 6.33
CA GLY A 82 3.00 -4.09 6.17
C GLY A 82 2.90 -4.53 4.70
N ALA A 83 1.94 -3.97 3.96
CA ALA A 83 1.80 -4.19 2.52
C ALA A 83 3.04 -3.69 1.75
N ALA A 84 3.60 -2.55 2.13
CA ALA A 84 4.84 -2.05 1.52
C ALA A 84 6.01 -3.01 1.76
N ALA A 85 6.18 -3.52 2.98
CA ALA A 85 7.24 -4.48 3.31
C ALA A 85 7.11 -5.81 2.54
N ILE A 86 5.88 -6.33 2.41
CA ILE A 86 5.60 -7.52 1.58
C ILE A 86 5.95 -7.24 0.11
N THR A 87 5.61 -6.04 -0.39
CA THR A 87 5.89 -5.65 -1.78
C THR A 87 7.39 -5.53 -2.04
N VAL A 88 8.18 -5.05 -1.07
CA VAL A 88 9.64 -4.99 -1.18
C VAL A 88 10.22 -6.40 -1.35
N GLU A 89 9.80 -7.36 -0.52
CA GLU A 89 10.30 -8.74 -0.61
C GLU A 89 9.87 -9.39 -1.94
N ALA A 90 8.68 -9.09 -2.44
CA ALA A 90 8.21 -9.59 -3.74
C ALA A 90 8.98 -9.00 -4.94
N ILE A 91 9.61 -7.83 -4.78
CA ILE A 91 10.46 -7.20 -5.81
C ILE A 91 11.88 -7.74 -5.74
N GLU A 92 12.42 -7.89 -4.53
CA GLU A 92 13.81 -8.30 -4.30
C GLU A 92 13.87 -9.34 -3.17
N GLU A 93 13.80 -10.62 -3.54
CA GLU A 93 13.82 -11.74 -2.60
C GLU A 93 15.18 -11.85 -1.91
N ARG A 94 15.19 -11.84 -0.58
CA ARG A 94 16.42 -11.99 0.23
C ARG A 94 16.41 -13.29 1.05
N PRO A 95 17.59 -13.91 1.25
CA PRO A 95 17.73 -15.04 2.15
C PRO A 95 17.47 -14.56 3.59
N GLY A 96 16.23 -14.76 4.06
CA GLY A 96 15.80 -14.37 5.40
C GLY A 96 14.31 -14.02 5.49
N ASN A 97 13.68 -13.53 4.41
CA ASN A 97 12.25 -13.19 4.33
C ASN A 97 11.72 -12.30 5.49
N TRP A 98 12.62 -11.58 6.18
CA TRP A 98 12.25 -10.83 7.38
C TRP A 98 11.24 -9.72 7.07
N ALA A 99 11.39 -9.03 5.94
CA ALA A 99 10.46 -7.98 5.54
C ALA A 99 9.06 -8.54 5.27
N PHE A 100 8.97 -9.75 4.71
CA PHE A 100 7.70 -10.45 4.56
C PHE A 100 7.07 -10.83 5.90
N VAL A 101 7.83 -11.42 6.83
CA VAL A 101 7.30 -11.82 8.15
C VAL A 101 6.79 -10.61 8.93
N PHE A 102 7.60 -9.54 9.02
CA PHE A 102 7.16 -8.30 9.65
C PHE A 102 6.00 -7.65 8.90
N GLY A 103 6.01 -7.71 7.57
CA GLY A 103 4.94 -7.18 6.74
C GLY A 103 3.61 -7.87 7.00
N VAL A 104 3.58 -9.20 7.03
CA VAL A 104 2.39 -10.00 7.37
C VAL A 104 1.93 -9.72 8.80
N ALA A 105 2.86 -9.62 9.75
CA ALA A 105 2.53 -9.27 11.13
C ALA A 105 1.86 -7.89 11.23
N PHE A 106 2.39 -6.87 10.55
CA PHE A 106 1.81 -5.53 10.54
C PHE A 106 0.44 -5.49 9.86
N VAL A 107 0.27 -6.21 8.74
CA VAL A 107 -1.06 -6.34 8.11
C VAL A 107 -2.04 -7.03 9.05
N GLY A 108 -1.64 -8.12 9.71
CA GLY A 108 -2.49 -8.84 10.66
C GLY A 108 -2.92 -7.96 11.84
N ILE A 109 -1.98 -7.27 12.47
CA ILE A 109 -2.26 -6.36 13.59
C ILE A 109 -3.14 -5.20 13.12
N GLY A 110 -2.80 -4.55 12.00
CA GLY A 110 -3.60 -3.46 11.46
C GLY A 110 -5.04 -3.90 11.16
N THR A 111 -5.21 -5.08 10.57
CA THR A 111 -6.53 -5.68 10.29
C THR A 111 -7.31 -5.92 11.59
N ALA A 112 -6.65 -6.47 12.62
CA ALA A 112 -7.28 -6.69 13.93
C ALA A 112 -7.73 -5.37 14.57
N VAL A 113 -6.91 -4.31 14.49
CA VAL A 113 -7.25 -2.96 14.97
C VAL A 113 -8.46 -2.40 14.21
N ALA A 114 -8.46 -2.50 12.88
CA ALA A 114 -9.57 -2.03 12.05
C ALA A 114 -10.87 -2.78 12.34
N LEU A 115 -10.80 -4.09 12.56
CA LEU A 115 -11.96 -4.91 12.93
C LEU A 115 -12.48 -4.56 14.32
N ALA A 116 -11.59 -4.37 15.29
CA ALA A 116 -11.95 -3.97 16.64
C ALA A 116 -12.68 -2.62 16.66
N SER A 117 -12.29 -1.69 15.80
CA SER A 117 -12.89 -0.35 15.76
C SER A 117 -14.15 -0.24 14.89
N ALA A 118 -14.33 -1.11 13.89
CA ALA A 118 -15.46 -1.05 12.95
C ALA A 118 -16.77 -1.67 13.50
N GLY A 119 -16.73 -2.35 14.64
CA GLY A 119 -17.90 -2.98 15.27
C GLY A 119 -18.51 -4.11 14.42
N THR A 120 -19.72 -4.57 14.78
CA THR A 120 -20.36 -5.76 14.19
C THR A 120 -20.57 -5.67 12.68
N ARG A 121 -20.86 -4.48 12.15
CA ARG A 121 -21.05 -4.26 10.70
C ARG A 121 -19.74 -4.38 9.92
N GLY A 122 -18.64 -3.88 10.48
CA GLY A 122 -17.32 -4.01 9.88
C GLY A 122 -16.84 -5.46 9.83
N TYR A 123 -17.14 -6.23 10.89
CA TYR A 123 -16.82 -7.65 10.93
C TYR A 123 -17.53 -8.44 9.82
N LEU A 124 -18.85 -8.22 9.63
CA LEU A 124 -19.61 -8.86 8.55
C LEU A 124 -19.09 -8.48 7.16
N ALA A 125 -18.77 -7.20 6.93
CA ALA A 125 -18.20 -6.74 5.67
C ALA A 125 -16.84 -7.40 5.38
N PHE A 126 -15.98 -7.53 6.40
CA PHE A 126 -14.69 -8.20 6.26
C PHE A 126 -14.83 -9.69 5.96
N VAL A 127 -15.71 -10.41 6.66
CA VAL A 127 -15.97 -11.83 6.40
C VAL A 127 -16.48 -12.03 4.97
N LEU A 128 -17.38 -11.17 4.49
CA LEU A 128 -17.84 -11.20 3.10
C LEU A 128 -16.71 -10.93 2.10
N LEU A 129 -15.81 -9.99 2.41
CA LEU A 129 -14.66 -9.68 1.57
C LEU A 129 -13.68 -10.86 1.51
N VAL A 130 -13.37 -11.49 2.64
CA VAL A 130 -12.52 -12.68 2.69
C VAL A 130 -13.16 -13.86 1.95
N ALA A 131 -14.46 -14.08 2.15
CA ALA A 131 -15.19 -15.15 1.46
C ALA A 131 -15.22 -14.94 -0.06
N THR A 132 -15.44 -13.70 -0.52
CA THR A 132 -15.40 -13.38 -1.96
C THR A 132 -13.99 -13.51 -2.54
N ALA A 133 -12.96 -13.06 -1.83
CA ALA A 133 -11.56 -13.26 -2.25
C ALA A 133 -11.21 -14.75 -2.36
N ALA A 134 -11.58 -15.57 -1.37
CA ALA A 134 -11.36 -17.01 -1.39
C ALA A 134 -12.12 -17.68 -2.54
N ALA A 135 -13.37 -17.30 -2.79
CA ALA A 135 -14.15 -17.81 -3.91
C ALA A 135 -13.51 -17.46 -5.27
N VAL A 136 -13.03 -16.23 -5.45
CA VAL A 136 -12.33 -15.82 -6.67
C VAL A 136 -11.05 -16.62 -6.89
N VAL A 137 -10.25 -16.82 -5.83
CA VAL A 137 -9.03 -17.64 -5.89
C VAL A 137 -9.36 -19.08 -6.26
N ALA A 138 -10.35 -19.69 -5.62
CA ALA A 138 -10.80 -21.05 -5.93
C ALA A 138 -11.28 -21.18 -7.39
N LEU A 139 -12.02 -20.20 -7.91
CA LEU A 139 -12.47 -20.16 -9.30
C LEU A 139 -11.30 -20.00 -10.29
N ARG A 140 -10.28 -19.20 -9.96
CA ARG A 140 -9.08 -19.05 -10.78
C ARG A 140 -8.24 -20.33 -10.81
N GLN A 141 -8.07 -20.99 -9.66
CA GLN A 141 -7.34 -22.26 -9.59
C GLN A 141 -8.00 -23.34 -10.44
N ARG A 142 -9.34 -23.42 -10.43
CA ARG A 142 -10.09 -24.34 -11.31
C ARG A 142 -9.91 -24.05 -12.80
N ARG A 143 -9.69 -22.79 -13.19
CA ARG A 143 -9.46 -22.40 -14.60
C ARG A 143 -8.04 -22.69 -15.10
N HIS A 144 -7.06 -22.78 -14.21
CA HIS A 144 -5.67 -23.08 -14.59
C HIS A 144 -5.31 -24.58 -14.44
N GLY A 145 -6.19 -25.37 -13.82
CA GLY A 145 -6.04 -26.83 -13.68
C GLY A 145 -6.86 -27.67 -14.65
N ALA A 146 -7.50 -27.04 -15.66
CA ALA A 146 -8.23 -27.68 -16.76
C ALA A 146 -7.59 -27.26 -18.09
#